data_AF-A0A377V395-F1
#
_entry.id   AF-A0A377V395-F1
#
_cell.length_a   1.000
_cell.length_b   1.000
_cell.length_c   1.000
_cell.angle_alpha   90.00
_cell.angle_beta   90.00
_cell.angle_gamma   90.00
#
_symmetry.space_group_name_H-M   'P 1'
#
loop_
_entity.id
_entity.type
_entity.pdbx_description
1 polymer ?
#
loop_
_entity_poly.entity_id
_entity_poly.type
_entity_poly.pdbx_seq_one_letter_code
_entity_poly.pdbx_strand_id
1 'polypeptide(L)'
;MINNNEVEAWCLPQGQIVHLYSAMAAGLPGRLSPVGLGTFVDPRIEGGRMNARTRERPNLIEHVTFRGDEYLFYPALPLDVVIVRGTHADEDGNLTTDEEVMKLEVLHAVLAARRYGAKVLAQVKYRVAKGSLHPKSITVPGNLIDAIVVCEEPQTDHRQTSSWAFDPALCGDIQLPAAQNAPLPLDLRKLIGRIACRYLPPGCVINLGTGIPNDVIGAIIHEEQLGEQVTITVESGIYGGQQAGGVDFGIGRNLSAMISHQDQMLYYNGAGVDITFMGAGEMDPHGHVNATRLGASCPARAVLSISPRMPATSCSAPLLPPKGWRSPVNTGRCISAAKARCVNSSPG
;
A
#
# COMPACT_ATOMS: atom_id res chain seq x y z
N MET A 1 21.02 -9.48 1.03
CA MET A 1 21.03 -8.14 1.64
C MET A 1 20.36 -8.07 3.01
N ILE A 2 19.06 -7.76 3.16
CA ILE A 2 18.45 -7.49 4.49
C ILE A 2 18.58 -8.68 5.46
N ASN A 3 18.11 -9.87 5.07
CA ASN A 3 18.17 -11.09 5.91
C ASN A 3 19.60 -11.54 6.23
N ASN A 4 20.56 -11.17 5.39
CA ASN A 4 21.97 -11.52 5.55
C ASN A 4 22.74 -10.47 6.38
N ASN A 5 22.07 -9.44 6.92
CA ASN A 5 22.69 -8.33 7.66
C ASN A 5 23.71 -7.50 6.85
N GLU A 6 23.62 -7.52 5.51
CA GLU A 6 24.58 -6.79 4.65
C GLU A 6 24.29 -5.27 4.62
N VAL A 7 23.08 -4.85 5.01
CA VAL A 7 22.62 -3.45 5.01
C VAL A 7 21.86 -3.13 6.28
N GLU A 8 21.81 -1.85 6.64
CA GLU A 8 20.88 -1.33 7.63
C GLU A 8 19.49 -1.21 7.02
N ALA A 9 18.45 -1.57 7.77
CA ALA A 9 17.10 -1.67 7.28
C ALA A 9 16.08 -1.40 8.38
N TRP A 10 15.23 -0.40 8.14
CA TRP A 10 14.05 -0.09 8.94
C TRP A 10 12.79 -0.35 8.11
N CYS A 11 11.79 -0.98 8.72
CA CYS A 11 10.44 -1.05 8.16
C CYS A 11 9.55 -0.10 8.95
N LEU A 12 9.20 1.02 8.32
CA LEU A 12 8.36 2.06 8.91
C LEU A 12 6.99 2.08 8.22
N PRO A 13 5.92 2.54 8.87
CA PRO A 13 4.60 2.57 8.28
C PRO A 13 4.58 3.49 7.05
N GLN A 14 4.10 2.98 5.92
CA GLN A 14 4.09 3.69 4.63
C GLN A 14 3.41 5.06 4.73
N GLY A 15 2.24 5.14 5.38
CA GLY A 15 1.52 6.41 5.58
C GLY A 15 2.33 7.45 6.35
N GLN A 16 3.23 7.00 7.23
CA GLN A 16 4.11 7.88 7.99
C GLN A 16 5.25 8.43 7.13
N ILE A 17 5.80 7.60 6.25
CA ILE A 17 6.87 8.03 5.32
C ILE A 17 6.35 9.06 4.31
N VAL A 18 5.17 8.85 3.74
CA VAL A 18 4.64 9.82 2.76
C VAL A 18 4.35 11.19 3.38
N HIS A 19 3.82 11.21 4.60
CA HIS A 19 3.62 12.47 5.32
C HIS A 19 4.93 13.07 5.83
N LEU A 20 5.97 12.26 6.04
CA LEU A 20 7.30 12.73 6.42
C LEU A 20 7.93 13.57 5.29
N TYR A 21 7.73 13.22 4.01
CA TYR A 21 8.20 14.07 2.90
C TYR A 21 7.61 15.48 2.96
N SER A 22 6.32 15.61 3.28
CA SER A 22 5.71 16.93 3.48
C SER A 22 6.30 17.69 4.66
N ALA A 23 6.54 17.01 5.79
CA ALA A 23 7.19 17.64 6.94
C ALA A 23 8.62 18.11 6.62
N MET A 24 9.37 17.27 5.91
CA MET A 24 10.71 17.56 5.41
C MET A 24 10.71 18.75 4.44
N ALA A 25 9.82 18.76 3.45
CA ALA A 25 9.67 19.87 2.50
C ALA A 25 9.36 21.20 3.21
N ALA A 26 8.52 21.16 4.25
CA ALA A 26 8.18 22.32 5.07
C ALA A 26 9.30 22.75 6.04
N GLY A 27 10.43 22.03 6.09
CA GLY A 27 11.54 22.31 7.00
C GLY A 27 11.27 21.97 8.46
N LEU A 28 10.30 21.09 8.73
CA LEU A 28 10.00 20.60 10.06
C LEU A 28 11.01 19.52 10.48
N PRO A 29 11.28 19.36 11.79
CA PRO A 29 12.26 18.39 12.29
C PRO A 29 11.81 16.93 12.13
N GLY A 30 10.53 16.69 11.84
CA GLY A 30 9.94 15.37 11.72
C GLY A 30 8.42 15.43 11.85
N ARG A 31 7.80 14.27 12.13
CA ARG A 31 6.36 14.11 12.24
C ARG A 31 5.98 13.32 13.49
N LEU A 32 5.02 13.85 14.26
CA LEU A 32 4.36 13.11 15.35
C LEU A 32 3.20 12.29 14.80
N SER A 33 3.05 11.06 15.27
CA SER A 33 1.88 10.22 14.98
C SER A 33 1.71 9.09 15.99
N PRO A 34 0.47 8.71 16.32
CA PRO A 34 0.21 7.52 17.14
C PRO A 34 0.40 6.21 16.36
N VAL A 35 0.48 6.27 15.01
CA VAL A 35 0.64 5.11 14.15
C VAL A 35 1.95 4.39 14.50
N GLY A 36 1.86 3.11 14.86
CA GLY A 36 3.00 2.26 15.21
C GLY A 36 3.19 2.01 16.71
N LEU A 37 2.50 2.75 17.59
CA LEU A 37 2.53 2.49 19.04
C LEU A 37 2.11 1.06 19.36
N GLY A 38 2.81 0.41 20.30
CA GLY A 38 2.52 -0.97 20.72
C GLY A 38 2.83 -2.03 19.67
N THR A 39 3.47 -1.67 18.55
CA THR A 39 3.87 -2.60 17.49
C THR A 39 5.39 -2.70 17.40
N PHE A 40 5.90 -3.55 16.50
CA PHE A 40 7.35 -3.66 16.28
C PHE A 40 8.01 -2.33 15.86
N VAL A 41 7.25 -1.34 15.36
CA VAL A 41 7.76 0.01 15.04
C VAL A 41 8.05 0.83 16.29
N ASP A 42 7.35 0.55 17.40
CA ASP A 42 7.55 1.23 18.68
C ASP A 42 8.99 0.99 19.16
N PRO A 43 9.77 2.05 19.47
CA PRO A 43 11.15 1.93 19.93
C PRO A 43 11.29 1.22 21.27
N ARG A 44 10.20 1.08 22.04
CA ARG A 44 10.15 0.29 23.27
C ARG A 44 10.13 -1.22 23.01
N ILE A 45 9.86 -1.65 21.76
CA ILE A 45 9.76 -3.04 21.34
C ILE A 45 10.90 -3.39 20.36
N GLU A 46 10.77 -3.09 19.07
CA GLU A 46 11.83 -3.34 18.07
C GLU A 46 12.32 -2.06 17.37
N GLY A 47 11.58 -0.96 17.42
CA GLY A 47 11.94 0.31 16.75
C GLY A 47 11.96 0.23 15.22
N GLY A 48 11.23 -0.73 14.64
CA GLY A 48 11.18 -0.98 13.20
C GLY A 48 12.46 -1.59 12.62
N ARG A 49 13.40 -2.05 13.45
CA ARG A 49 14.73 -2.51 13.04
C ARG A 49 14.69 -3.95 12.52
N MET A 50 15.03 -4.14 11.25
CA MET A 50 14.71 -5.38 10.52
C MET A 50 15.74 -6.50 10.68
N ASN A 51 16.95 -6.20 11.15
CA ASN A 51 18.03 -7.18 11.22
C ASN A 51 19.01 -6.86 12.36
N ALA A 52 19.96 -7.77 12.65
CA ALA A 52 20.89 -7.63 13.76
C ALA A 52 21.78 -6.39 13.63
N ARG A 53 22.28 -6.13 12.42
CA ARG A 53 23.08 -4.93 12.12
C ARG A 53 22.35 -3.64 12.47
N THR A 54 21.06 -3.54 12.14
CA THR A 54 20.26 -2.35 12.44
C THR A 54 19.95 -2.24 13.94
N ARG A 55 19.89 -3.35 14.67
CA ARG A 55 19.67 -3.35 16.13
C ARG A 55 20.84 -2.77 16.92
N GLU A 56 22.04 -2.76 16.34
CA GLU A 56 23.21 -2.06 16.90
C GLU A 56 23.14 -0.53 16.73
N ARG A 57 22.21 -0.03 15.89
CA ARG A 57 21.97 1.39 15.71
C ARG A 57 21.03 1.95 16.78
N PRO A 58 21.15 3.25 17.12
CA PRO A 58 20.19 3.92 17.99
C PRO A 58 18.78 3.85 17.41
N ASN A 59 17.78 4.03 18.27
CA ASN A 59 16.40 4.14 17.83
C ASN A 59 16.27 5.33 16.87
N LEU A 60 15.73 5.04 15.68
CA LEU A 60 15.42 6.09 14.71
C LEU A 60 14.11 6.80 15.08
N ILE A 61 13.13 6.04 15.56
CA ILE A 61 11.84 6.57 16.00
C ILE A 61 11.90 6.84 17.50
N GLU A 62 11.37 7.98 17.93
CA GLU A 62 11.34 8.34 19.35
C GLU A 62 9.93 8.19 19.90
N HIS A 63 9.82 7.66 21.12
CA HIS A 63 8.56 7.70 21.86
C HIS A 63 8.48 9.01 22.63
N VAL A 64 7.41 9.77 22.46
CA VAL A 64 7.22 11.06 23.12
C VAL A 64 5.82 11.18 23.68
N THR A 65 5.71 11.82 24.85
CA THR A 65 4.42 12.25 25.40
C THR A 65 4.21 13.72 25.04
N PHE A 66 3.13 14.02 24.34
CA PHE A 66 2.80 15.37 23.93
C PHE A 66 1.34 15.68 24.28
N ARG A 67 1.11 16.75 25.02
CA ARG A 67 -0.24 17.17 25.47
C ARG A 67 -1.01 16.08 26.24
N GLY A 68 -0.30 15.17 26.91
CA GLY A 68 -0.90 14.09 27.70
C GLY A 68 -1.11 12.78 26.95
N ASP A 69 -0.95 12.77 25.63
CA ASP A 69 -1.06 11.57 24.80
C ASP A 69 0.32 11.03 24.39
N GLU A 70 0.43 9.72 24.19
CA GLU A 70 1.62 9.08 23.64
C GLU A 70 1.64 9.19 22.11
N TYR A 71 2.82 9.46 21.56
CA TYR A 71 3.10 9.51 20.12
C TYR A 71 4.45 8.89 19.80
N LEU A 72 4.61 8.50 18.54
CA LEU A 72 5.90 8.25 17.93
C LEU A 72 6.31 9.48 17.11
N PHE A 73 7.54 9.94 17.33
CA PHE A 73 8.18 10.97 16.52
C PHE A 73 9.05 10.30 15.45
N TYR A 74 8.69 10.54 14.20
CA TYR A 74 9.40 10.13 13.00
C TYR A 74 10.30 11.30 12.55
N PRO A 75 11.63 11.24 12.78
CA PRO A 75 12.50 12.37 12.48
C PRO A 75 12.66 12.54 10.97
N ALA A 76 12.95 13.77 10.55
CA ALA A 76 13.31 14.07 9.18
C ALA A 76 14.60 13.34 8.76
N LEU A 77 14.64 12.85 7.52
CA LEU A 77 15.77 12.11 6.96
C LEU A 77 16.39 12.92 5.82
N PRO A 78 17.55 13.55 6.00
CA PRO A 78 18.21 14.30 4.94
C PRO A 78 18.39 13.46 3.66
N LEU A 79 18.15 14.07 2.51
CA LEU A 79 18.23 13.43 1.20
C LEU A 79 19.40 14.01 0.41
N ASP A 80 20.16 13.16 -0.26
CA ASP A 80 21.24 13.57 -1.18
C ASP A 80 20.82 13.50 -2.65
N VAL A 81 20.01 12.49 -3.00
CA VAL A 81 19.50 12.25 -4.34
C VAL A 81 18.08 11.72 -4.27
N VAL A 82 17.21 12.21 -5.15
CA VAL A 82 15.84 11.72 -5.35
C VAL A 82 15.67 11.39 -6.83
N ILE A 83 15.23 10.15 -7.09
CA ILE A 83 14.91 9.67 -8.43
C ILE A 83 13.39 9.56 -8.52
N VAL A 84 12.81 10.24 -9.51
CA VAL A 84 11.38 10.19 -9.80
C VAL A 84 11.14 9.68 -11.20
N ARG A 85 9.90 9.24 -11.42
CA ARG A 85 9.41 8.77 -12.70
C ARG A 85 8.22 9.63 -13.14
N GLY A 86 8.12 9.88 -14.44
CA GLY A 86 6.91 10.40 -15.05
C GLY A 86 6.82 10.05 -16.53
N THR A 87 5.74 10.48 -17.17
CA THR A 87 5.42 10.10 -18.54
C THR A 87 6.07 11.04 -19.54
N HIS A 88 5.82 12.34 -19.43
CA HIS A 88 6.34 13.35 -20.34
C HIS A 88 7.21 14.36 -19.60
N ALA A 89 8.31 14.78 -20.23
CA ALA A 89 8.98 16.03 -19.87
C ALA A 89 9.07 16.97 -21.07
N ASP A 90 8.71 18.25 -20.88
CA ASP A 90 8.96 19.27 -21.88
C ASP A 90 10.42 19.77 -21.83
N GLU A 91 10.79 20.66 -22.76
CA GLU A 91 12.16 21.19 -22.86
C GLU A 91 12.54 22.14 -21.72
N ASP A 92 11.56 22.68 -20.98
CA ASP A 92 11.78 23.44 -19.74
C ASP A 92 11.88 22.52 -18.51
N GLY A 93 11.64 21.22 -18.70
CA GLY A 93 11.73 20.16 -17.72
C GLY A 93 10.45 19.88 -16.93
N ASN A 94 9.31 20.49 -17.29
CA ASN A 94 8.05 20.22 -16.62
C ASN A 94 7.63 18.77 -16.84
N LEU A 95 7.28 18.09 -15.74
CA LEU A 95 6.99 16.65 -15.72
C LEU A 95 5.50 16.39 -15.53
N THR A 96 4.93 15.48 -16.31
CA THR A 96 3.60 14.88 -16.08
C THR A 96 3.71 13.40 -15.76
N THR A 97 2.66 12.82 -15.18
CA THR A 97 2.56 11.39 -14.83
C THR A 97 1.27 10.78 -15.36
N ASP A 98 0.83 11.21 -16.53
CA ASP A 98 -0.49 10.93 -17.09
C ASP A 98 -0.69 9.47 -17.55
N GLU A 99 0.36 8.78 -18.01
CA GLU A 99 0.28 7.34 -18.29
C GLU A 99 0.66 6.47 -17.07
N GLU A 100 0.99 7.08 -15.92
CA GLU A 100 1.32 6.33 -14.72
C GLU A 100 0.06 5.76 -14.07
N VAL A 101 0.16 4.55 -13.52
CA VAL A 101 -0.97 3.81 -12.93
C VAL A 101 -1.40 4.35 -11.55
N MET A 102 -0.61 5.26 -10.97
CA MET A 102 -0.81 5.86 -9.66
C MET A 102 -0.21 7.27 -9.64
N LYS A 103 -0.81 8.18 -8.86
CA LYS A 103 -0.27 9.55 -8.65
C LYS A 103 0.91 9.59 -7.67
N LEU A 104 0.83 8.78 -6.61
CA LEU A 104 1.83 8.73 -5.53
C LEU A 104 2.18 10.12 -4.95
N GLU A 105 3.35 10.24 -4.31
CA GLU A 105 3.84 11.41 -3.59
C GLU A 105 5.03 12.09 -4.29
N VAL A 106 5.05 12.05 -5.63
CA VAL A 106 6.18 12.50 -6.47
C VAL A 106 6.59 13.94 -6.16
N LEU A 107 5.65 14.89 -6.19
CA LEU A 107 5.94 16.29 -5.92
C LEU A 107 6.49 16.51 -4.49
N HIS A 108 5.94 15.81 -3.50
CA HIS A 108 6.36 15.95 -2.10
C HIS A 108 7.79 15.44 -1.89
N ALA A 109 8.14 14.32 -2.52
CA ALA A 109 9.52 13.80 -2.50
C ALA A 109 10.49 14.80 -3.15
N VAL A 110 10.12 15.41 -4.28
CA VAL A 110 10.93 16.45 -4.95
C VAL A 110 11.10 17.70 -4.08
N LEU A 111 10.03 18.19 -3.46
CA LEU A 111 10.10 19.36 -2.56
C LEU A 111 10.98 19.08 -1.34
N ALA A 112 10.88 17.87 -0.77
CA ALA A 112 11.75 17.43 0.31
C ALA A 112 13.22 17.38 -0.16
N ALA A 113 13.48 16.88 -1.37
CA ALA A 113 14.80 16.88 -1.99
C ALA A 113 15.38 18.30 -2.05
N ARG A 114 14.59 19.26 -2.56
CA ARG A 114 14.99 20.66 -2.70
C ARG A 114 15.30 21.33 -1.36
N ARG A 115 14.58 20.97 -0.29
CA ARG A 115 14.89 21.48 1.05
C ARG A 115 16.32 21.15 1.50
N TYR A 116 16.81 19.96 1.17
CA TYR A 116 18.13 19.46 1.54
C TYR A 116 19.21 19.74 0.49
N GLY A 117 18.88 20.39 -0.62
CA GLY A 117 19.82 20.61 -1.72
C GLY A 117 20.17 19.33 -2.50
N ALA A 118 19.33 18.30 -2.37
CA ALA A 118 19.48 17.03 -3.06
C ALA A 118 19.37 17.17 -4.58
N LYS A 119 19.98 16.24 -5.31
CA LYS A 119 19.83 16.13 -6.76
C LYS A 119 18.53 15.41 -7.13
N VAL A 120 17.75 15.98 -8.04
CA VAL A 120 16.49 15.42 -8.54
C VAL A 120 16.66 14.93 -9.97
N LEU A 121 16.55 13.63 -10.16
CA LEU A 121 16.66 12.97 -11.47
C LEU A 121 15.27 12.44 -11.86
N ALA A 122 14.78 12.78 -13.04
CA ALA A 122 13.48 12.32 -13.54
C ALA A 122 13.66 11.39 -14.74
N GLN A 123 13.29 10.11 -14.60
CA GLN A 123 13.18 9.20 -15.75
C GLN A 123 11.83 9.44 -16.42
N VAL A 124 11.83 9.63 -17.74
CA VAL A 124 10.61 9.88 -18.53
C VAL A 124 10.47 8.97 -19.72
N LYS A 125 9.23 8.73 -20.15
CA LYS A 125 8.95 7.97 -21.38
C LYS A 125 9.15 8.82 -22.62
N TYR A 126 8.71 10.08 -22.60
CA TYR A 126 8.77 10.96 -23.76
C TYR A 126 9.35 12.33 -23.41
N ARG A 127 10.13 12.87 -24.35
CA ARG A 127 10.46 14.30 -24.39
C ARG A 127 9.54 15.00 -25.37
N VAL A 128 8.90 16.08 -24.93
CA VAL A 128 7.93 16.85 -25.73
C VAL A 128 8.35 18.31 -25.88
N ALA A 129 7.70 19.03 -26.79
CA ALA A 129 8.01 20.43 -27.06
C ALA A 129 7.63 21.33 -25.89
N LYS A 130 8.38 22.42 -25.70
CA LYS A 130 8.03 23.45 -24.72
C LYS A 130 6.59 23.95 -24.87
N GLY A 131 5.85 24.01 -23.76
CA GLY A 131 4.48 24.53 -23.72
C GLY A 131 3.41 23.61 -24.30
N SER A 132 3.75 22.37 -24.69
CA SER A 132 2.75 21.39 -25.15
C SER A 132 1.97 20.73 -24.01
N LEU A 133 2.47 20.82 -22.78
CA LEU A 133 1.86 20.21 -21.59
C LEU A 133 0.79 21.14 -21.00
N HIS A 134 -0.37 20.58 -20.68
CA HIS A 134 -1.42 21.33 -20.01
C HIS A 134 -0.97 21.70 -18.58
N PRO A 135 -1.02 22.99 -18.18
CA PRO A 135 -0.41 23.43 -16.92
C PRO A 135 -1.03 22.81 -15.67
N LYS A 136 -2.31 22.43 -15.69
CA LYS A 136 -2.95 21.72 -14.56
C LYS A 136 -2.58 20.23 -14.48
N SER A 137 -1.94 19.69 -15.51
CA SER A 137 -1.49 18.30 -15.55
C SER A 137 -0.02 18.15 -15.15
N ILE A 138 0.71 19.27 -15.04
CA ILE A 138 2.11 19.27 -14.56
C ILE A 138 2.12 18.80 -13.11
N THR A 139 2.83 17.70 -12.88
CA THR A 139 3.02 17.10 -11.56
C THR A 139 4.23 17.69 -10.85
N VAL A 140 5.33 17.92 -11.58
CA VAL A 140 6.54 18.56 -11.06
C VAL A 140 6.98 19.68 -12.00
N PRO A 141 7.04 20.94 -11.53
CA PRO A 141 7.63 22.05 -12.27
C PRO A 141 9.11 21.80 -12.61
N GLY A 142 9.52 22.15 -13.83
CA GLY A 142 10.84 21.81 -14.35
C GLY A 142 12.01 22.43 -13.59
N ASN A 143 11.81 23.60 -12.98
CA ASN A 143 12.82 24.24 -12.12
C ASN A 143 13.16 23.42 -10.85
N LEU A 144 12.36 22.41 -10.53
CA LEU A 144 12.60 21.48 -9.42
C LEU A 144 13.28 20.18 -9.86
N ILE A 145 13.66 20.02 -11.12
CA ILE A 145 14.35 18.83 -11.65
C ILE A 145 15.76 19.21 -12.14
N ASP A 146 16.78 18.45 -11.75
CA ASP A 146 18.18 18.74 -12.15
C ASP A 146 18.58 18.02 -13.43
N ALA A 147 18.04 16.83 -13.69
CA ALA A 147 18.28 16.11 -14.93
C ALA A 147 17.08 15.25 -15.33
N ILE A 148 16.87 15.17 -16.65
CA ILE A 148 15.87 14.30 -17.27
C ILE A 148 16.59 13.18 -18.00
N VAL A 149 16.17 11.95 -17.73
CA VAL A 149 16.66 10.74 -18.39
C VAL A 149 15.52 10.17 -19.21
N VAL A 150 15.58 10.35 -20.54
CA VAL A 150 14.59 9.75 -21.45
C VAL A 150 14.87 8.26 -21.55
N CYS A 151 13.85 7.44 -21.33
CA CYS A 151 13.96 5.99 -21.42
C CYS A 151 14.13 5.55 -22.89
N GLU A 152 15.22 4.84 -23.18
CA GLU A 152 15.51 4.35 -24.54
C GLU A 152 14.57 3.20 -24.94
N GLU A 153 14.27 2.30 -24.01
CA GLU A 153 13.42 1.12 -24.23
C GLU A 153 12.17 1.13 -23.32
N PRO A 154 11.15 1.98 -23.58
CA PRO A 154 9.98 2.09 -22.72
C PRO A 154 9.20 0.78 -22.47
N GLN A 155 9.23 -0.15 -23.43
CA GLN A 155 8.49 -1.41 -23.33
C GLN A 155 9.09 -2.40 -22.32
N THR A 156 10.36 -2.23 -21.97
CA THR A 156 11.06 -3.05 -20.97
C THR A 156 11.34 -2.25 -19.70
N ASP A 157 11.82 -1.02 -19.84
CA ASP A 157 12.43 -0.25 -18.76
C ASP A 157 11.52 0.87 -18.23
N HIS A 158 10.35 1.06 -18.85
CA HIS A 158 9.32 2.02 -18.42
C HIS A 158 7.90 1.42 -18.44
N ARG A 159 7.80 0.11 -18.17
CA ARG A 159 6.51 -0.58 -18.08
C ARG A 159 5.61 0.06 -17.01
N GLN A 160 4.32 0.14 -17.25
CA GLN A 160 3.34 0.57 -16.24
C GLN A 160 3.34 -0.35 -15.01
N THR A 161 3.52 -1.67 -15.23
CA THR A 161 3.39 -2.69 -14.19
C THR A 161 4.29 -3.91 -14.49
N SER A 162 4.24 -4.92 -13.61
CA SER A 162 4.95 -6.19 -13.87
C SER A 162 4.32 -6.93 -15.05
N SER A 163 2.99 -6.90 -15.17
CA SER A 163 2.28 -7.67 -16.20
C SER A 163 2.11 -6.93 -17.53
N TRP A 164 1.97 -5.61 -17.50
CA TRP A 164 1.66 -4.78 -18.68
C TRP A 164 2.73 -3.72 -18.92
N ALA A 165 3.21 -3.64 -20.16
CA ALA A 165 4.05 -2.53 -20.61
C ALA A 165 3.23 -1.23 -20.67
N PHE A 166 2.05 -1.28 -21.31
CA PHE A 166 1.09 -0.19 -21.34
C PHE A 166 -0.34 -0.71 -21.53
N ASP A 167 -1.28 -0.19 -20.75
CA ASP A 167 -2.72 -0.38 -20.87
C ASP A 167 -3.42 0.95 -20.53
N PRO A 168 -4.08 1.60 -21.50
CA PRO A 168 -4.74 2.89 -21.28
C PRO A 168 -5.88 2.84 -20.25
N ALA A 169 -6.41 1.66 -19.93
CA ALA A 169 -7.44 1.52 -18.90
C ALA A 169 -6.87 1.64 -17.47
N LEU A 170 -5.56 1.46 -17.28
CA LEU A 170 -4.89 1.55 -15.97
C LEU A 170 -4.54 2.99 -15.58
N CYS A 171 -4.34 3.89 -16.56
CA CYS A 171 -4.16 5.33 -16.34
C CYS A 171 -5.46 6.13 -16.46
N GLY A 172 -6.56 5.46 -16.86
CA GLY A 172 -7.90 6.08 -16.92
C GLY A 172 -8.21 6.80 -18.22
N ASP A 173 -7.39 6.66 -19.26
CA ASP A 173 -7.63 7.24 -20.59
C ASP A 173 -8.84 6.61 -21.28
N ILE A 174 -9.11 5.33 -20.99
CA ILE A 174 -10.28 4.62 -21.49
C ILE A 174 -11.03 3.91 -20.36
N GLN A 175 -12.32 3.69 -20.59
CA GLN A 175 -13.16 2.81 -19.79
C GLN A 175 -13.38 1.53 -20.58
N LEU A 176 -13.00 0.39 -20.01
CA LEU A 176 -13.35 -0.90 -20.60
C LEU A 176 -14.85 -1.14 -20.42
N PRO A 177 -15.54 -1.78 -21.39
CA PRO A 177 -16.91 -2.24 -21.19
C PRO A 177 -17.00 -3.02 -19.88
N ALA A 178 -18.11 -2.90 -19.16
CA ALA A 178 -18.36 -3.67 -17.95
C ALA A 178 -18.21 -5.16 -18.30
N ALA A 179 -17.04 -5.71 -18.02
CA ALA A 179 -16.76 -7.09 -18.28
C ALA A 179 -17.74 -7.87 -17.41
N GLN A 180 -18.62 -8.66 -18.03
CA GLN A 180 -19.26 -9.78 -17.35
C GLN A 180 -18.15 -10.79 -17.06
N ASN A 181 -17.27 -10.44 -16.12
CA ASN A 181 -16.22 -11.33 -15.67
C ASN A 181 -16.91 -12.60 -15.23
N ALA A 182 -16.46 -13.72 -15.77
CA ALA A 182 -16.96 -15.01 -15.35
C ALA A 182 -16.87 -15.07 -13.81
N PRO A 183 -17.95 -15.43 -13.12
CA PRO A 183 -17.95 -15.58 -11.68
C PRO A 183 -16.74 -16.40 -11.23
N LEU A 184 -16.05 -15.94 -10.19
CA LEU A 184 -14.93 -16.70 -9.64
C LEU A 184 -15.42 -18.12 -9.27
N PRO A 185 -14.64 -19.19 -9.53
CA PRO A 185 -14.99 -20.52 -9.06
C PRO A 185 -15.23 -20.54 -7.55
N LEU A 186 -16.19 -21.33 -7.08
CA LEU A 186 -16.45 -21.46 -5.66
C LEU A 186 -15.33 -22.27 -5.00
N ASP A 187 -14.34 -21.55 -4.49
CA ASP A 187 -13.28 -22.09 -3.65
C ASP A 187 -13.35 -21.50 -2.23
N LEU A 188 -12.41 -21.91 -1.39
CA LEU A 188 -12.31 -21.44 -0.02
C LEU A 188 -12.06 -19.92 0.07
N ARG A 189 -11.32 -19.33 -0.88
CA ARG A 189 -11.03 -17.89 -0.90
C ARG A 189 -12.32 -17.12 -1.19
N LYS A 190 -13.07 -17.55 -2.21
CA LYS A 190 -14.39 -16.99 -2.55
C LYS A 190 -15.39 -17.16 -1.41
N LEU A 191 -15.38 -18.30 -0.71
CA LEU A 191 -16.22 -18.51 0.47
C LEU A 191 -15.93 -17.48 1.58
N ILE A 192 -14.66 -17.28 1.91
CA ILE A 192 -14.23 -16.28 2.89
C ILE A 192 -14.67 -14.88 2.43
N GLY A 193 -14.45 -14.54 1.16
CA GLY A 193 -14.89 -13.27 0.58
C GLY A 193 -16.39 -13.06 0.68
N ARG A 194 -17.21 -14.08 0.37
CA ARG A 194 -18.67 -13.99 0.47
C ARG A 194 -19.13 -13.79 1.91
N ILE A 195 -18.45 -14.40 2.88
CA ILE A 195 -18.73 -14.16 4.30
C ILE A 195 -18.38 -12.72 4.66
N ALA A 196 -17.21 -12.23 4.23
CA ALA A 196 -16.78 -10.85 4.45
C ALA A 196 -17.78 -9.83 3.86
N CYS A 197 -18.29 -10.07 2.66
CA CYS A 197 -19.28 -9.19 2.02
C CYS A 197 -20.61 -9.08 2.78
N ARG A 198 -20.95 -10.03 3.67
CA ARG A 198 -22.19 -9.94 4.49
C ARG A 198 -22.13 -8.82 5.53
N TYR A 199 -20.94 -8.33 5.84
CA TYR A 199 -20.73 -7.26 6.80
C TYR A 199 -20.75 -5.87 6.17
N LEU A 200 -20.91 -5.75 4.85
CA LEU A 200 -20.90 -4.48 4.13
C LEU A 200 -22.25 -3.75 4.29
N PRO A 201 -22.32 -2.61 5.00
CA PRO A 201 -23.52 -1.79 4.97
C PRO A 201 -23.62 -1.03 3.63
N PRO A 202 -24.84 -0.74 3.14
CA PRO A 202 -25.02 0.10 1.96
C PRO A 202 -24.38 1.48 2.14
N GLY A 203 -23.65 1.93 1.11
CA GLY A 203 -22.94 3.21 1.10
C GLY A 203 -21.56 3.17 1.76
N CYS A 204 -21.09 2.01 2.22
CA CYS A 204 -19.80 1.94 2.89
C CYS A 204 -18.62 2.17 1.95
N VAL A 205 -17.56 2.73 2.53
CA VAL A 205 -16.23 2.81 1.95
C VAL A 205 -15.38 1.73 2.58
N ILE A 206 -14.71 0.93 1.75
CA ILE A 206 -13.84 -0.15 2.21
C ILE A 206 -12.41 0.00 1.73
N ASN A 207 -11.46 -0.53 2.49
CA ASN A 207 -10.08 -0.74 2.05
C ASN A 207 -9.80 -2.24 1.91
N LEU A 208 -9.11 -2.61 0.82
CA LEU A 208 -8.72 -3.99 0.54
C LEU A 208 -7.20 -4.14 0.62
N GLY A 209 -6.74 -4.96 1.56
CA GLY A 209 -5.35 -5.38 1.64
C GLY A 209 -5.01 -6.52 0.68
N THR A 210 -3.71 -6.72 0.49
CA THR A 210 -3.16 -7.80 -0.35
C THR A 210 -3.70 -9.19 0.04
N GLY A 211 -3.81 -10.10 -0.94
CA GLY A 211 -4.18 -11.49 -0.71
C GLY A 211 -5.67 -11.73 -0.88
N ILE A 212 -6.29 -12.54 -0.01
CA ILE A 212 -7.71 -12.92 -0.14
C ILE A 212 -8.60 -11.68 -0.34
N PRO A 213 -8.50 -10.60 0.47
CA PRO A 213 -9.39 -9.46 0.33
C PRO A 213 -9.41 -8.86 -1.07
N ASN A 214 -8.25 -8.43 -1.58
CA ASN A 214 -8.16 -7.84 -2.91
C ASN A 214 -8.50 -8.82 -4.04
N ASP A 215 -8.11 -10.09 -3.90
CA ASP A 215 -8.28 -11.07 -4.99
C ASP A 215 -9.74 -11.48 -5.21
N VAL A 216 -10.61 -11.40 -4.19
CA VAL A 216 -11.98 -11.94 -4.29
C VAL A 216 -13.08 -10.92 -3.99
N ILE A 217 -12.87 -9.95 -3.09
CA ILE A 217 -13.98 -9.11 -2.61
C ILE A 217 -14.54 -8.23 -3.72
N GLY A 218 -13.67 -7.57 -4.51
CA GLY A 218 -14.11 -6.75 -5.64
C GLY A 218 -14.89 -7.55 -6.68
N ALA A 219 -14.43 -8.76 -7.02
CA ALA A 219 -15.13 -9.64 -7.95
C ALA A 219 -16.48 -10.12 -7.41
N ILE A 220 -16.58 -10.40 -6.11
CA ILE A 220 -17.84 -10.81 -5.46
C ILE A 220 -18.83 -9.64 -5.43
N ILE A 221 -18.39 -8.42 -5.07
CA ILE A 221 -19.25 -7.22 -5.09
C ILE A 221 -19.83 -6.99 -6.49
N HIS A 222 -19.01 -7.18 -7.52
CA HIS A 222 -19.46 -7.07 -8.91
C HIS A 222 -20.43 -8.20 -9.29
N GLU A 223 -20.14 -9.46 -8.93
CA GLU A 223 -21.00 -10.63 -9.18
C GLU A 223 -22.39 -10.47 -8.54
N GLU A 224 -22.44 -9.94 -7.31
CA GLU A 224 -23.67 -9.72 -6.54
C GLU A 224 -24.36 -8.37 -6.89
N GLN A 225 -23.84 -7.62 -7.88
CA GLN A 225 -24.37 -6.33 -8.34
C GLN A 225 -24.46 -5.25 -7.23
N LEU A 226 -23.50 -5.27 -6.30
CA LEU A 226 -23.42 -4.34 -5.18
C LEU A 226 -22.46 -3.16 -5.43
N GLY A 227 -21.94 -3.00 -6.66
CA GLY A 227 -20.92 -2.00 -7.00
C GLY A 227 -21.34 -0.56 -6.70
N GLU A 228 -22.61 -0.21 -6.91
CA GLU A 228 -23.15 1.13 -6.60
C GLU A 228 -23.33 1.38 -5.08
N GLN A 229 -23.26 0.32 -4.27
CA GLN A 229 -23.48 0.40 -2.83
C GLN A 229 -22.18 0.38 -2.01
N VAL A 230 -21.04 0.11 -2.64
CA VAL A 230 -19.76 -0.05 -1.93
C VAL A 230 -18.65 0.67 -2.69
N THR A 231 -18.01 1.62 -2.02
CA THR A 231 -16.84 2.30 -2.57
C THR A 231 -15.57 1.57 -2.13
N ILE A 232 -14.91 0.91 -3.09
CA ILE A 232 -13.62 0.26 -2.83
C ILE A 232 -12.50 1.30 -2.94
N THR A 233 -11.61 1.32 -1.97
CA THR A 233 -10.39 2.13 -1.97
C THR A 233 -9.16 1.27 -1.74
N VAL A 234 -8.02 1.66 -2.30
CA VAL A 234 -6.72 1.06 -2.00
C VAL A 234 -5.74 2.17 -1.65
N GLU A 235 -4.75 1.86 -0.82
CA GLU A 235 -3.88 2.85 -0.18
C GLU A 235 -3.06 3.67 -1.16
N SER A 236 -2.84 3.17 -2.37
CA SER A 236 -2.19 3.87 -3.48
C SER A 236 -2.94 5.12 -3.97
N GLY A 237 -4.20 5.30 -3.57
CA GLY A 237 -5.03 6.45 -3.93
C GLY A 237 -6.11 6.16 -4.97
N ILE A 238 -6.44 4.90 -5.22
CA ILE A 238 -7.47 4.50 -6.19
C ILE A 238 -8.86 4.38 -5.53
N TYR A 239 -9.90 4.78 -6.26
CA TYR A 239 -11.30 4.69 -5.85
C TYR A 239 -12.14 3.98 -6.93
N GLY A 240 -12.98 3.05 -6.47
CA GLY A 240 -13.90 2.30 -7.32
C GLY A 240 -13.17 1.43 -8.35
N GLY A 241 -13.89 1.12 -9.42
CA GLY A 241 -13.39 0.30 -10.52
C GLY A 241 -13.05 -1.13 -10.11
N GLN A 242 -12.26 -1.79 -10.95
CA GLN A 242 -11.79 -3.16 -10.75
C GLN A 242 -10.31 -3.16 -10.37
N GLN A 243 -10.01 -3.63 -9.17
CA GLN A 243 -8.64 -3.71 -8.64
C GLN A 243 -7.89 -4.86 -9.30
N ALA A 244 -6.61 -4.65 -9.59
CA ALA A 244 -5.72 -5.72 -10.03
C ALA A 244 -5.23 -6.53 -8.83
N GLY A 245 -5.10 -7.84 -9.01
CA GLY A 245 -4.62 -8.78 -8.01
C GLY A 245 -3.17 -9.20 -8.21
N GLY A 246 -2.66 -10.02 -7.28
CA GLY A 246 -1.32 -10.62 -7.40
C GLY A 246 -0.17 -9.60 -7.37
N VAL A 247 0.70 -9.64 -8.38
CA VAL A 247 1.90 -8.81 -8.47
C VAL A 247 1.62 -7.34 -8.79
N ASP A 248 0.44 -7.06 -9.36
CA ASP A 248 0.00 -5.72 -9.73
C ASP A 248 -1.02 -5.17 -8.72
N PHE A 249 -0.97 -5.63 -7.46
CA PHE A 249 -1.79 -5.07 -6.38
C PHE A 249 -1.54 -3.55 -6.23
N GLY A 250 -2.59 -2.80 -5.89
CA GLY A 250 -2.51 -1.36 -5.68
C GLY A 250 -2.92 -0.51 -6.88
N ILE A 251 -3.31 -1.13 -7.99
CA ILE A 251 -3.81 -0.42 -9.18
C ILE A 251 -5.19 -0.95 -9.57
N GLY A 252 -5.85 -0.31 -10.53
CA GLY A 252 -7.11 -0.82 -11.07
C GLY A 252 -7.47 -0.21 -12.41
N ARG A 253 -8.52 -0.78 -13.02
CA ARG A 253 -9.16 -0.28 -14.24
C ARG A 253 -10.51 0.31 -13.91
N ASN A 254 -11.02 1.18 -14.79
CA ASN A 254 -12.35 1.76 -14.68
C ASN A 254 -12.58 2.48 -13.33
N LEU A 255 -11.54 3.16 -12.85
CA LEU A 255 -11.57 3.89 -11.58
C LEU A 255 -12.55 5.06 -11.67
N SER A 256 -13.22 5.37 -10.56
CA SER A 256 -14.08 6.56 -10.45
C SER A 256 -13.29 7.81 -10.07
N ALA A 257 -12.22 7.63 -9.30
CA ALA A 257 -11.29 8.69 -8.93
C ALA A 257 -9.89 8.14 -8.61
N MET A 258 -8.89 9.01 -8.72
CA MET A 258 -7.53 8.76 -8.27
C MET A 258 -6.97 10.00 -7.58
N ILE A 259 -6.54 9.85 -6.34
CA ILE A 259 -5.88 10.90 -5.54
C ILE A 259 -4.43 10.51 -5.25
N SER A 260 -3.66 11.43 -4.66
CA SER A 260 -2.29 11.11 -4.27
C SER A 260 -2.30 10.10 -3.11
N HIS A 261 -1.29 9.23 -3.08
CA HIS A 261 -1.10 8.30 -1.96
C HIS A 261 -0.96 9.04 -0.62
N GLN A 262 -0.37 10.24 -0.63
CA GLN A 262 -0.30 11.09 0.56
C GLN A 262 -1.69 11.50 1.08
N ASP A 263 -2.58 11.95 0.18
CA ASP A 263 -3.94 12.36 0.53
C ASP A 263 -4.79 11.15 0.95
N GLN A 264 -4.59 10.00 0.30
CA GLN A 264 -5.22 8.75 0.70
C GLN A 264 -4.87 8.38 2.15
N MET A 265 -3.59 8.50 2.50
CA MET A 265 -3.12 8.23 3.86
C MET A 265 -3.59 9.28 4.87
N LEU A 266 -3.80 10.54 4.44
CA LEU A 266 -4.45 11.54 5.30
C LEU A 266 -5.91 11.17 5.57
N TYR A 267 -6.64 10.72 4.56
CA TYR A 267 -8.00 10.23 4.71
C TYR A 267 -8.06 9.03 5.66
N TYR A 268 -7.19 8.02 5.48
CA TYR A 268 -7.14 6.84 6.35
C TYR A 268 -6.78 7.16 7.81
N ASN A 269 -5.84 8.07 8.04
CA ASN A 269 -5.47 8.50 9.39
C ASN A 269 -6.51 9.43 10.05
N GLY A 270 -7.28 10.14 9.23
CA GLY A 270 -8.26 11.13 9.65
C GLY A 270 -9.65 10.52 9.82
N ALA A 271 -10.46 10.58 8.76
CA ALA A 271 -11.83 10.09 8.77
C ALA A 271 -11.91 8.56 8.78
N GLY A 272 -10.94 7.89 8.15
CA GLY A 272 -10.91 6.44 8.02
C GLY A 272 -11.92 5.91 7.00
N VAL A 273 -11.90 4.61 6.76
CA VAL A 273 -12.93 3.87 6.01
C VAL A 273 -13.83 3.13 6.99
N ASP A 274 -15.01 2.70 6.53
CA ASP A 274 -15.95 1.95 7.37
C ASP A 274 -15.40 0.55 7.72
N ILE A 275 -14.84 -0.14 6.73
CA ILE A 275 -14.32 -1.50 6.90
C ILE A 275 -12.99 -1.68 6.15
N THR A 276 -12.01 -2.26 6.84
CA THR A 276 -10.74 -2.67 6.22
C THR A 276 -10.61 -4.18 6.26
N PHE A 277 -10.37 -4.79 5.12
CA PHE A 277 -10.10 -6.22 5.01
C PHE A 277 -8.61 -6.46 4.79
N MET A 278 -7.95 -7.05 5.81
CA MET A 278 -6.53 -7.38 5.76
C MET A 278 -6.31 -8.88 5.83
N GLY A 279 -5.26 -9.36 5.15
CA GLY A 279 -4.68 -10.65 5.47
C GLY A 279 -3.97 -10.60 6.83
N ALA A 280 -4.20 -11.61 7.66
CA ALA A 280 -3.39 -11.89 8.84
C ALA A 280 -2.38 -12.99 8.52
N GLY A 281 -1.23 -12.99 9.19
CA GLY A 281 -0.25 -14.07 9.16
C GLY A 281 -0.30 -14.97 10.40
N GLU A 282 -0.47 -14.36 11.57
CA GLU A 282 -0.82 -15.03 12.83
C GLU A 282 -1.73 -14.11 13.65
N MET A 283 -2.49 -14.70 14.58
CA MET A 283 -3.35 -13.97 15.50
C MET A 283 -3.33 -14.64 16.87
N ASP A 284 -3.28 -13.84 17.93
CA ASP A 284 -3.36 -14.33 19.31
C ASP A 284 -4.77 -14.16 19.92
N PRO A 285 -5.05 -14.77 21.09
CA PRO A 285 -6.36 -14.64 21.76
C PRO A 285 -6.71 -13.23 22.24
N HIS A 286 -5.75 -12.30 22.27
CA HIS A 286 -5.95 -10.89 22.63
C HIS A 286 -6.31 -10.03 21.41
N GLY A 287 -6.32 -10.62 20.21
CA GLY A 287 -6.63 -9.92 18.97
C GLY A 287 -5.42 -9.22 18.35
N HIS A 288 -4.21 -9.48 18.84
CA HIS A 288 -3.01 -8.98 18.16
C HIS A 288 -2.81 -9.72 16.85
N VAL A 289 -2.43 -8.98 15.81
CA VAL A 289 -2.23 -9.51 14.46
C VAL A 289 -0.77 -9.35 14.06
N ASN A 290 -0.13 -10.45 13.69
CA ASN A 290 1.17 -10.44 13.04
C ASN A 290 0.99 -10.63 11.52
N ALA A 291 1.44 -9.68 10.74
CA ALA A 291 1.47 -9.75 9.28
C ALA A 291 2.86 -9.43 8.69
N THR A 292 3.85 -9.18 9.54
CA THR A 292 5.13 -8.56 9.17
C THR A 292 6.26 -9.56 9.19
N ARG A 293 6.30 -10.51 10.12
CA ARG A 293 7.35 -11.53 10.23
C ARG A 293 6.74 -12.93 10.26
N LEU A 294 6.90 -13.67 9.17
CA LEU A 294 6.36 -15.02 8.99
C LEU A 294 7.53 -15.99 8.77
N GLY A 295 8.08 -16.49 9.88
CA GLY A 295 9.29 -17.32 9.88
C GLY A 295 10.53 -16.53 9.44
N ALA A 296 11.29 -17.08 8.49
CA ALA A 296 12.47 -16.42 7.91
C ALA A 296 12.11 -15.34 6.86
N SER A 297 10.84 -15.24 6.48
CA SER A 297 10.36 -14.24 5.52
C SER A 297 9.81 -13.02 6.26
N CYS A 298 10.27 -11.83 5.86
CA CYS A 298 9.70 -10.58 6.31
C CYS A 298 9.06 -9.84 5.12
N PRO A 299 7.78 -10.08 4.84
CA PRO A 299 7.11 -9.45 3.70
C PRO A 299 6.76 -7.97 3.90
N ALA A 300 7.14 -7.31 5.01
CA ALA A 300 7.03 -5.87 5.28
C ALA A 300 5.86 -5.17 4.53
N ARG A 301 4.62 -5.33 5.02
CA ARG A 301 3.41 -4.79 4.36
C ARG A 301 2.81 -3.61 5.12
N ALA A 302 2.07 -2.75 4.41
CA ALA A 302 1.50 -1.47 4.87
C ALA A 302 0.43 -1.54 6.00
N VAL A 303 0.25 -2.70 6.64
CA VAL A 303 -0.84 -3.01 7.60
C VAL A 303 -0.95 -1.98 8.74
N LEU A 304 0.18 -1.45 9.19
CA LEU A 304 0.25 -0.53 10.33
C LEU A 304 -0.37 0.84 10.06
N SER A 305 -0.44 1.30 8.80
CA SER A 305 -0.89 2.67 8.48
C SER A 305 -2.42 2.81 8.48
N ILE A 306 -3.16 1.71 8.45
CA ILE A 306 -4.61 1.71 8.22
C ILE A 306 -5.38 1.40 9.52
N SER A 307 -4.79 0.63 10.45
CA SER A 307 -5.47 0.14 11.65
C SER A 307 -5.65 1.09 12.86
N PRO A 308 -4.95 2.22 13.06
CA PRO A 308 -4.82 2.78 14.42
C PRO A 308 -6.03 3.56 14.98
N ARG A 309 -7.07 3.86 14.18
CA ARG A 309 -8.27 4.59 14.66
C ARG A 309 -9.61 4.09 14.12
N MET A 310 -9.64 2.95 13.42
CA MET A 310 -10.89 2.47 12.84
C MET A 310 -11.86 1.93 13.91
N PRO A 311 -13.16 2.25 13.83
CA PRO A 311 -14.17 1.64 14.69
C PRO A 311 -14.23 0.12 14.42
N ALA A 312 -13.63 -0.66 15.33
CA ALA A 312 -13.91 -2.05 15.70
C ALA A 312 -14.34 -3.11 14.65
N THR A 313 -14.08 -2.95 13.35
CA THR A 313 -14.33 -3.99 12.34
C THR A 313 -13.13 -4.17 11.41
N SER A 314 -11.99 -4.60 11.96
CA SER A 314 -10.99 -5.33 11.18
C SER A 314 -11.41 -6.79 11.09
N CYS A 315 -12.17 -7.16 10.05
CA CYS A 315 -12.47 -8.56 9.78
C CYS A 315 -11.24 -9.23 9.16
N SER A 316 -10.33 -9.69 10.01
CA SER A 316 -9.30 -10.65 9.64
C SER A 316 -9.96 -12.01 9.37
N ALA A 317 -9.86 -12.50 8.14
CA ALA A 317 -10.26 -13.87 7.85
C ALA A 317 -9.41 -14.85 8.67
N PRO A 318 -10.00 -15.80 9.42
CA PRO A 318 -9.22 -16.78 10.16
C PRO A 318 -8.36 -17.60 9.19
N LEU A 319 -7.07 -17.67 9.48
CA LEU A 319 -6.12 -18.44 8.70
C LEU A 319 -6.38 -19.94 8.86
N LEU A 320 -6.44 -20.61 7.72
CA LEU A 320 -6.18 -22.04 7.61
C LEU A 320 -4.65 -22.27 7.49
N PRO A 321 -4.15 -23.48 7.83
CA PRO A 321 -2.73 -23.77 7.90
C PRO A 321 -1.97 -23.52 6.57
N PRO A 322 -0.63 -23.33 6.62
CA PRO A 322 0.17 -22.88 5.48
C PRO A 322 0.13 -23.80 4.25
N LYS A 323 0.57 -23.25 3.10
CA LYS A 323 0.55 -23.81 1.74
C LYS A 323 0.56 -25.35 1.70
N GLY A 324 -0.56 -25.95 1.25
CA GLY A 324 -0.68 -27.39 1.03
C GLY A 324 -2.08 -27.98 1.30
N TRP A 325 -2.95 -27.23 1.98
CA TRP A 325 -4.30 -27.71 2.30
C TRP A 325 -5.25 -27.61 1.09
N ARG A 326 -5.77 -28.76 0.64
CA ARG A 326 -6.85 -28.85 -0.37
C ARG A 326 -8.11 -29.37 0.32
N SER A 327 -9.17 -28.56 0.35
CA SER A 327 -10.50 -28.99 0.77
C SER A 327 -11.44 -28.95 -0.43
N PRO A 328 -12.06 -30.06 -0.86
CA PRO A 328 -13.13 -30.01 -1.86
C PRO A 328 -14.37 -29.37 -1.24
N VAL A 329 -14.79 -28.22 -1.78
CA VAL A 329 -16.09 -27.61 -1.45
C VAL A 329 -17.13 -28.33 -2.31
N ASN A 330 -17.78 -29.37 -1.79
CA ASN A 330 -18.91 -30.02 -2.46
C ASN A 330 -20.18 -29.93 -1.60
N THR A 331 -21.25 -29.44 -2.23
CA THR A 331 -22.65 -29.50 -1.80
C THR A 331 -22.93 -29.22 -0.32
N GLY A 332 -22.97 -27.93 0.04
CA GLY A 332 -23.75 -27.43 1.19
C GLY A 332 -23.25 -27.78 2.60
N ARG A 333 -22.13 -28.52 2.75
CA ARG A 333 -21.49 -28.78 4.05
C ARG A 333 -19.97 -28.73 3.93
N CYS A 334 -19.32 -27.95 4.80
CA CYS A 334 -17.88 -27.99 4.97
C CYS A 334 -17.53 -29.26 5.77
N ILE A 335 -16.98 -30.28 5.13
CA ILE A 335 -16.52 -31.51 5.80
C ILE A 335 -15.10 -31.24 6.30
N SER A 336 -14.94 -31.01 7.62
CA SER A 336 -13.61 -30.93 8.24
C SER A 336 -13.02 -32.35 8.37
N ALA A 337 -12.11 -32.73 7.48
CA ALA A 337 -11.32 -33.94 7.63
C ALA A 337 -9.94 -33.59 8.22
N ALA A 338 -9.82 -33.65 9.55
CA ALA A 338 -8.64 -34.11 10.32
C ALA A 338 -8.70 -33.61 11.77
N LYS A 339 -8.87 -34.55 12.70
CA LYS A 339 -8.70 -34.36 14.15
C LYS A 339 -7.19 -34.24 14.44
N ALA A 340 -6.68 -33.03 14.70
CA ALA A 340 -5.36 -32.89 15.32
C ALA A 340 -5.53 -32.99 16.84
N ARG A 341 -5.15 -34.13 17.42
CA ARG A 341 -5.05 -34.32 18.88
C ARG A 341 -3.94 -33.41 19.41
N CYS A 342 -4.22 -32.72 20.51
CA CYS A 342 -3.20 -32.18 21.40
C CYS A 342 -2.32 -33.34 21.89
N VAL A 343 -1.02 -33.28 21.61
CA VAL A 343 -0.02 -34.08 22.31
C VAL A 343 0.78 -33.11 23.16
N ASN A 344 0.45 -33.09 24.45
CA ASN A 344 1.36 -32.64 25.49
C ASN A 344 2.59 -33.57 25.47
N SER A 345 3.78 -33.00 25.37
CA SER A 345 5.01 -33.70 25.74
C SER A 345 6.07 -32.72 26.24
N SER A 346 5.99 -32.40 27.51
CA SER A 346 7.15 -32.52 28.42
C SER A 346 6.80 -33.71 29.34
N PRO A 347 7.73 -34.62 29.69
CA PRO A 347 8.97 -34.27 30.40
C PRO A 347 10.23 -35.03 29.93
N GLY A 348 11.39 -34.49 30.30
CA GLY A 348 12.73 -35.04 30.09
C GLY A 348 13.76 -33.93 30.21
#